data_AF-A0A5K6CR53-F1
#
_entry.id   AF-A0A5K6CR53-F1
#
_cell.length_a   1.000
_cell.length_b   1.000
_cell.length_c   1.000
_cell.angle_alpha   90.00
_cell.angle_beta   90.00
_cell.angle_gamma   90.00
#
_symmetry.space_group_name_H-M   'P 1'
#
loop_
_entity.id
_entity.type
_entity.pdbx_description
1 polymer ?
#
loop_
_entity_poly.entity_id
_entity_poly.type
_entity_poly.pdbx_seq_one_letter_code
_entity_poly.pdbx_strand_id
1 'polypeptide(L)' 'MAKRKYKSDKFQVRRINRQWWVLEKDLETNCYSKHEQVATKTLANNYADDYIEQYYMNLYIQQQLKKLETV' A
#
# COMPACT_ATOMS: atom_id res chain seq x y z
N MET A 1 -7.26 13.67 -14.10
CA MET A 1 -7.13 13.18 -12.71
C MET A 1 -6.55 11.78 -12.76
N ALA A 2 -5.39 11.53 -12.15
CA ALA A 2 -4.76 10.20 -12.17
C ALA A 2 -5.66 9.19 -11.45
N LYS A 3 -6.12 8.17 -12.19
CA LYS A 3 -6.80 7.01 -11.62
C LYS A 3 -5.74 6.07 -11.04
N ARG A 4 -6.04 5.41 -9.91
CA ARG A 4 -5.13 4.42 -9.32
C ARG A 4 -4.84 3.31 -10.33
N LYS A 5 -3.58 2.90 -10.43
CA LYS A 5 -3.18 1.74 -11.24
C LYS A 5 -3.65 0.44 -10.60
N TYR A 6 -3.61 0.35 -9.27
CA TYR A 6 -3.99 -0.84 -8.53
C TYR A 6 -5.19 -0.57 -7.60
N LYS A 7 -6.26 -1.36 -7.76
CA LYS A 7 -7.31 -1.48 -6.74
C LYS A 7 -6.90 -2.61 -5.79
N SER A 8 -6.15 -2.27 -4.75
CA SER A 8 -5.79 -3.21 -3.68
C SER A 8 -6.50 -2.84 -2.39
N ASP A 9 -6.92 -3.85 -1.64
CA ASP A 9 -7.43 -3.69 -0.27
C ASP A 9 -6.32 -3.40 0.75
N LYS A 10 -5.05 -3.65 0.39
CA LYS A 10 -3.88 -3.44 1.25
C LYS A 10 -3.59 -1.97 1.50
N PHE A 11 -3.72 -1.10 0.49
CA PHE A 11 -3.51 0.34 0.63
C PHE A 11 -4.73 1.10 0.10
N GLN A 12 -5.36 1.91 0.95
CA GLN A 12 -6.53 2.74 0.61
C GLN A 12 -6.21 4.22 0.72
N VAL A 13 -6.86 5.03 -0.11
CA VAL A 13 -6.76 6.50 -0.03
C VAL A 13 -8.07 7.06 0.49
N ARG A 14 -8.02 7.79 1.62
CA ARG A 14 -9.21 8.45 2.22
C ARG A 14 -8.93 9.90 2.56
N ARG A 15 -10.01 10.70 2.63
CA ARG A 15 -9.94 12.08 3.10
C ARG A 15 -10.39 12.14 4.55
N ILE A 16 -9.54 12.62 5.44
CA ILE A 16 -9.78 12.72 6.89
C ILE A 16 -9.32 14.10 7.34
N ASN A 17 -10.15 14.85 8.06
CA ASN A 17 -9.84 16.21 8.54
C ASN A 17 -9.26 17.13 7.46
N ARG A 18 -9.89 17.13 6.27
CA ARG A 18 -9.52 17.90 5.07
C ARG A 18 -8.19 17.51 4.42
N GLN A 19 -7.43 16.58 4.99
CA GLN A 19 -6.19 16.04 4.44
C GLN A 19 -6.43 14.69 3.75
N TRP A 20 -5.55 14.34 2.81
CA TRP A 20 -5.58 13.02 2.17
C TRP A 20 -4.61 12.09 2.90
N TRP A 21 -5.08 10.88 3.18
CA TRP A 21 -4.34 9.86 3.90
C TRP A 21 -4.24 8.61 3.04
N VAL A 22 -3.05 8.02 3.03
CA VAL A 22 -2.84 6.62 2.65
C VAL A 22 -3.00 5.78 3.90
N LEU A 23 -3.92 4.84 3.86
CA LEU A 23 -4.22 3.90 4.91
C LEU A 23 -3.70 2.54 4.51
N GLU A 24 -2.97 1.89 5.39
CA GLU A 24 -2.54 0.50 5.20
C GLU A 24 -3.51 -0.41 5.96
N LYS A 25 -3.99 -1.44 5.28
CA LYS A 25 -4.76 -2.52 5.89
C LYS A 25 -3.80 -3.57 6.43
N ASP A 26 -3.92 -3.86 7.70
CA ASP A 26 -3.36 -5.09 8.24
C ASP A 26 -4.28 -6.25 7.81
N LEU A 27 -3.69 -7.23 7.11
CA LEU A 27 -4.44 -8.37 6.56
C LEU A 27 -4.79 -9.39 7.64
N GLU A 28 -4.07 -9.42 8.76
CA GLU A 28 -4.32 -10.36 9.86
C GLU A 28 -5.47 -9.85 10.74
N THR A 29 -5.43 -8.58 11.13
CA THR A 29 -6.43 -7.98 12.03
C THR A 29 -7.60 -7.30 11.29
N ASN A 30 -7.52 -7.15 9.97
CA ASN A 30 -8.45 -6.36 9.14
C ASN A 30 -8.59 -4.88 9.57
N CYS A 31 -7.67 -4.37 10.37
CA CYS A 31 -7.64 -2.98 10.80
C CYS A 31 -6.91 -2.09 9.79
N TYR A 32 -7.24 -0.79 9.79
CA TYR A 32 -6.54 0.21 8.98
C TYR A 32 -5.68 1.11 9.85
N SER A 33 -4.39 1.22 9.53
CA SER A 33 -3.47 2.18 10.12
C SER A 33 -3.25 3.37 9.17
N LYS A 34 -3.00 4.55 9.74
CA LYS A 34 -2.59 5.72 8.96
C LYS A 34 -1.11 5.57 8.62
N HIS A 35 -0.81 5.44 7.34
CA HIS A 35 0.56 5.22 6.86
C HIS A 35 1.21 6.54 6.45
N GLU A 36 0.54 7.34 5.60
CA GLU A 36 1.11 8.58 5.06
C GLU A 36 0.06 9.69 4.92
N GLN A 37 0.46 10.94 5.15
CA GLN A 37 -0.39 12.13 5.03
C GLN A 37 0.09 13.04 3.91
N VAL A 38 -0.83 13.45 3.03
CA VAL A 38 -0.49 14.33 1.90
C VAL A 38 -1.54 15.39 1.62
N ALA A 39 -1.10 16.44 0.93
CA ALA A 39 -1.92 17.61 0.61
C ALA A 39 -2.97 17.32 -0.48
N THR A 40 -2.66 16.45 -1.44
CA THR A 40 -3.53 16.21 -2.62
C THR A 40 -3.86 14.73 -2.82
N LYS A 41 -5.04 14.47 -3.41
CA LYS A 41 -5.47 13.11 -3.75
C LYS A 41 -4.51 12.42 -4.72
N THR A 42 -3.97 13.18 -5.67
CA THR A 42 -3.06 12.64 -6.70
C THR A 42 -1.79 12.10 -6.05
N LEU A 43 -1.18 12.85 -5.13
CA LEU A 43 -0.03 12.38 -4.36
C LEU A 43 -0.39 11.13 -3.57
N ALA A 44 -1.54 11.12 -2.88
CA ALA A 44 -1.96 9.99 -2.08
C ALA A 44 -2.12 8.72 -2.93
N ASN A 45 -2.69 8.85 -4.12
CA ASN A 45 -2.83 7.76 -5.07
C ASN A 45 -1.46 7.23 -5.53
N ASN A 46 -0.51 8.12 -5.84
CA ASN A 46 0.82 7.72 -6.27
C ASN A 46 1.54 6.94 -5.16
N TYR A 47 1.59 7.48 -3.95
CA TYR A 47 2.17 6.78 -2.80
C TYR A 47 1.50 5.42 -2.57
N ALA A 48 0.17 5.37 -2.62
CA ALA A 48 -0.55 4.13 -2.42
C ALA A 48 -0.32 3.10 -3.53
N ASP A 49 0.04 3.52 -4.75
CA ASP A 49 0.44 2.60 -5.83
C ASP A 49 1.90 2.14 -5.64
N ASP A 50 2.82 3.04 -5.28
CA ASP A 50 4.22 2.73 -5.00
C ASP A 50 4.36 1.71 -3.84
N TYR A 51 3.61 1.90 -2.75
CA TYR A 51 3.60 0.96 -1.63
C TYR A 51 3.02 -0.41 -2.00
N ILE A 52 2.06 -0.47 -2.93
CA ILE A 52 1.54 -1.74 -3.44
C ILE A 52 2.64 -2.49 -4.22
N GLU A 53 3.35 -1.78 -5.11
CA GLU A 53 4.44 -2.37 -5.88
C GLU A 53 5.55 -2.89 -4.96
N GLN A 54 5.94 -2.09 -3.97
CA GLN A 54 6.93 -2.49 -2.97
C GLN A 54 6.49 -3.71 -2.16
N TYR A 55 5.22 -3.75 -1.74
CA TYR A 55 4.68 -4.90 -1.01
C TYR A 55 4.78 -6.20 -1.81
N TYR A 56 4.38 -6.19 -3.07
CA TYR A 56 4.46 -7.39 -3.92
C TYR A 56 5.90 -7.77 -4.28
N MET A 57 6.78 -6.79 -4.47
CA MET A 57 8.21 -7.04 -4.66
C MET A 57 8.83 -7.74 -3.43
N ASN A 58 8.51 -7.26 -2.23
CA ASN A 58 8.99 -7.88 -0.99
C ASN A 58 8.46 -9.31 -0.80
N LEU A 59 7.18 -9.54 -1.09
CA LEU A 59 6.60 -10.89 -1.05
C LEU A 59 7.33 -11.84 -2.02
N TYR A 60 7.62 -11.36 -3.23
CA TYR A 60 8.34 -12.15 -4.22
C TYR A 60 9.75 -12.51 -3.74
N ILE A 61 10.50 -11.53 -3.21
CA ILE A 61 11.86 -11.77 -2.68
C ILE A 61 11.82 -12.80 -1.54
N GLN A 62 10.87 -12.68 -0.61
CA GLN A 62 10.71 -13.63 0.49
C GLN A 62 10.44 -15.05 0.01
N GLN A 63 9.64 -15.21 -1.06
CA GLN A 63 9.40 -16.53 -1.66
C GLN A 63 10.65 -17.12 -2.29
N GLN A 64 11.47 -16.30 -2.98
CA GLN A 64 12.73 -16.77 -3.57
C GLN A 64 13.75 -17.19 -2.52
N LEU A 65 13.88 -16.43 -1.42
CA LEU A 65 14.77 -16.76 -0.32
C LEU A 65 14.38 -18.10 0.33
N LYS A 66 13.08 -18.29 0.63
CA LYS A 66 12.58 -19.57 1.18
C LYS A 66 12.86 -20.75 0.26
N LYS A 67 12.77 -20.56 -1.06
CA LYS A 67 13.06 -21.62 -2.03
C LYS A 67 14.53 -22.03 -1.99
N LEU A 68 15.44 -21.09 -1.78
CA LEU A 68 16.89 -21.37 -1.67
C LEU A 68 17.26 -22.11 -0.39
N GLU A 69 16.57 -21.83 0.72
CA GLU A 69 16.81 -22.51 2.01
C GLU A 69 16.35 -23.99 2.03
N THR A 70 15.45 -24.37 1.12
CA THR A 70 14.90 -25.73 1.03
C THR A 70 15.66 -26.68 0.09
N VAL A 71 16.74 -26.22 -0.55
CA VAL A 71 17.62 -27.00 -1.43
C VAL A 71 18.93 -27.33 -0.72
#